data_AF-A0A0V1PRP9-F1
#
_entry.id   AF-A0A0V1PRP9-F1
#
_cell.length_a   1.000
_cell.length_b   1.000
_cell.length_c   1.000
_cell.angle_alpha   90.00
_cell.angle_beta   90.00
_cell.angle_gamma   90.00
#
_symmetry.space_group_name_H-M   'P 1'
#
loop_
_entity.id
_entity.type
_entity.pdbx_description
1 polymer ?
#
loop_
_entity_poly.entity_id
_entity_poly.type
_entity_poly.pdbx_seq_one_letter_code
_entity_poly.pdbx_strand_id
1 'polypeptide(L)'
;MCTKYYDALVVGGGFGGITELFKLRQAGYSVHGLERGAYLGGVWHHNRYPGARVDTEVPCYQLWLEETCKGWIFSERFPGYKELQNYFEYADSQIHVSKDYTFESNVSKAHWDQENTCGMFKLLGKEKVITDVNT
;
A
#
# COMPACT_ATOMS: atom_id res chain seq x y z
N MET A 1 6.74 -23.50 -12.20
CA MET A 1 6.46 -22.11 -11.75
C MET A 1 7.19 -21.87 -10.43
N CYS A 2 7.82 -20.72 -10.25
CA CYS A 2 8.65 -20.42 -9.09
C CYS A 2 7.79 -19.70 -8.03
N THR A 3 7.48 -20.36 -6.93
CA THR A 3 6.83 -19.75 -5.76
C THR A 3 7.81 -18.77 -5.13
N LYS A 4 7.40 -17.51 -4.93
CA LYS A 4 8.17 -16.52 -4.17
C LYS A 4 7.68 -16.50 -2.73
N TYR A 5 8.61 -16.42 -1.79
CA TYR A 5 8.34 -16.31 -0.35
C TYR A 5 8.70 -14.91 0.14
N TYR A 6 7.86 -14.37 1.01
CA TYR A 6 8.05 -13.09 1.71
C TYR A 6 7.68 -13.31 3.17
N ASP A 7 8.32 -12.56 4.06
CA ASP A 7 8.03 -12.58 5.50
C ASP A 7 6.66 -11.96 5.81
N ALA A 8 6.21 -11.02 4.97
CA ALA A 8 4.90 -10.39 5.09
C ALA A 8 4.29 -10.03 3.73
N LEU A 9 2.95 -10.10 3.66
CA LEU A 9 2.17 -9.46 2.60
C LEU A 9 1.34 -8.31 3.15
N VAL A 10 1.29 -7.24 2.36
CA VAL A 10 0.42 -6.10 2.60
C VAL A 10 -0.65 -6.07 1.53
N VAL A 11 -1.93 -6.09 1.93
CA VAL A 11 -3.06 -6.00 1.00
C VAL A 11 -3.63 -4.57 1.03
N GLY A 12 -3.54 -3.89 -0.11
CA GLY A 12 -3.94 -2.50 -0.31
C GLY A 12 -2.77 -1.52 -0.19
N GLY A 13 -2.69 -0.58 -1.12
CA GLY A 13 -1.70 0.49 -1.25
C GLY A 13 -2.26 1.87 -0.89
N GLY A 14 -3.10 1.94 0.15
CA GLY A 14 -3.50 3.20 0.79
C GLY A 14 -2.53 3.63 1.89
N PHE A 15 -2.93 4.61 2.72
CA PHE A 15 -2.11 5.09 3.85
C PHE A 15 -1.55 3.96 4.73
N GLY A 16 -2.41 3.03 5.16
CA GLY A 16 -2.01 1.92 6.02
C GLY A 16 -0.99 0.99 5.35
N GLY A 17 -1.26 0.54 4.13
CA GLY A 17 -0.37 -0.40 3.46
C GLY A 17 0.96 0.21 3.02
N ILE A 18 0.98 1.48 2.61
CA ILE A 18 2.23 2.19 2.35
C ILE A 18 3.06 2.31 3.63
N THR A 19 2.43 2.73 4.73
CA THR A 19 3.11 2.85 6.03
C THR A 19 3.69 1.50 6.49
N GLU A 20 2.88 0.44 6.41
CA GLU A 20 3.27 -0.89 6.88
C GLU A 20 4.40 -1.47 6.05
N LEU A 21 4.27 -1.44 4.71
CA LEU A 21 5.31 -1.94 3.82
C LEU A 21 6.63 -1.20 4.05
N PHE A 22 6.57 0.14 4.17
CA PHE A 22 7.77 0.94 4.39
C PHE A 22 8.48 0.58 5.70
N LYS A 23 7.72 0.48 6.81
CA LYS A 23 8.27 0.17 8.14
C LYS A 23 8.84 -1.25 8.23
N LEU A 24 8.11 -2.25 7.71
CA LEU A 24 8.59 -3.63 7.71
C LEU A 24 9.86 -3.77 6.84
N ARG A 25 9.92 -3.09 5.70
CA ARG A 25 11.12 -3.05 4.86
C ARG A 25 12.30 -2.36 5.56
N GLN A 26 12.06 -1.27 6.30
CA GLN A 26 13.10 -0.63 7.12
C GLN A 26 13.60 -1.54 8.25
N ALA A 27 12.73 -2.41 8.79
CA ALA A 27 13.10 -3.41 9.79
C ALA A 27 13.84 -4.64 9.21
N GLY A 28 14.05 -4.68 7.88
CA GLY A 28 14.83 -5.74 7.22
C GLY A 28 14.03 -6.95 6.76
N TYR A 29 12.69 -6.92 6.86
CA TYR A 29 11.83 -7.98 6.35
C TYR A 29 11.69 -7.92 4.82
N SER A 30 11.55 -9.09 4.20
CA SER A 30 11.10 -9.25 2.83
C SER A 30 9.57 -9.09 2.79
N VAL A 31 9.09 -8.01 2.18
CA VAL A 31 7.67 -7.63 2.19
C VAL A 31 7.20 -7.37 0.77
N HIS A 32 5.97 -7.76 0.46
CA HIS A 32 5.37 -7.51 -0.84
C HIS A 32 3.94 -7.00 -0.72
N GLY A 33 3.63 -5.96 -1.50
CA GLY A 33 2.32 -5.34 -1.55
C GLY A 33 1.44 -5.91 -2.68
N LEU A 34 0.15 -6.06 -2.41
CA LEU A 34 -0.86 -6.41 -3.41
C LEU A 34 -1.93 -5.32 -3.42
N GLU A 35 -2.04 -4.60 -4.53
CA GLU A 35 -3.04 -3.54 -4.71
C GLU A 35 -3.96 -3.91 -5.86
N ARG A 36 -5.27 -3.73 -5.65
CA ARG A 36 -6.31 -3.98 -6.64
C ARG A 36 -6.34 -2.91 -7.73
N GLY A 37 -6.05 -1.66 -7.39
CA GLY A 37 -5.92 -0.53 -8.31
C GLY A 37 -4.64 -0.58 -9.13
N ALA A 38 -4.55 0.35 -10.09
CA ALA A 38 -3.37 0.50 -10.95
C ALA A 38 -2.26 1.34 -10.32
N TYR A 39 -2.59 2.09 -9.26
CA TYR A 39 -1.67 2.99 -8.56
C TYR A 39 -1.93 2.98 -7.05
N LEU A 40 -0.97 3.50 -6.31
CA LEU A 40 -1.10 3.78 -4.88
C LEU A 40 -2.15 4.87 -4.61
N GLY A 41 -2.58 4.96 -3.35
CA GLY A 41 -3.51 5.98 -2.85
C GLY A 41 -4.84 5.41 -2.36
N GLY A 42 -5.09 4.11 -2.55
CA GLY A 42 -6.26 3.40 -2.02
C GLY A 42 -7.58 4.10 -2.36
N VAL A 43 -8.28 4.59 -1.33
CA VAL A 43 -9.55 5.30 -1.51
C VAL A 43 -9.43 6.51 -2.43
N TRP A 44 -8.29 7.21 -2.45
CA TRP A 44 -8.06 8.39 -3.28
C TRP A 44 -7.73 8.06 -4.74
N HIS A 45 -7.25 6.84 -5.00
CA HIS A 45 -7.15 6.31 -6.36
C HIS A 45 -8.53 5.97 -6.93
N HIS A 46 -9.38 5.30 -6.12
CA HIS A 46 -10.67 4.80 -6.58
C HIS A 46 -11.77 5.89 -6.62
N ASN A 47 -11.87 6.74 -5.60
CA ASN A 47 -12.98 7.68 -5.43
C ASN A 47 -12.63 9.04 -6.03
N ARG A 48 -13.19 9.32 -7.21
CA ARG A 48 -12.93 10.55 -7.99
C ARG A 48 -14.22 11.28 -8.37
N TYR A 49 -15.24 11.17 -7.52
CA TYR A 49 -16.51 11.87 -7.75
C TYR A 49 -16.34 13.39 -7.58
N PRO A 50 -17.17 14.22 -8.24
CA PRO A 50 -17.09 15.67 -8.12
C PRO A 50 -17.21 16.12 -6.65
N GLY A 51 -16.21 16.88 -6.18
CA GLY A 51 -16.17 17.37 -4.80
C GLY A 51 -15.55 16.42 -3.76
N ALA A 52 -15.03 15.26 -4.15
CA ALA A 52 -14.31 14.36 -3.23
C ALA A 52 -13.12 15.07 -2.56
N ARG A 53 -13.15 15.14 -1.22
CA ARG A 53 -12.25 15.94 -0.38
C ARG A 53 -12.11 15.32 1.01
N VAL A 54 -11.03 15.66 1.70
CA VAL A 54 -10.85 15.31 3.11
C VAL A 54 -11.79 16.12 4.02
N ASP A 55 -12.11 15.55 5.18
CA ASP A 55 -12.79 16.20 6.30
C ASP A 55 -11.82 16.59 7.44
N THR A 56 -10.58 16.10 7.36
CA THR A 56 -9.51 16.30 8.33
C THR A 56 -8.53 17.31 7.78
N GLU A 57 -8.16 18.30 8.59
CA GLU A 57 -7.27 19.37 8.14
C GLU A 57 -5.82 18.90 7.96
N VAL A 58 -5.07 19.59 7.11
CA VAL A 58 -3.60 19.44 7.06
C VAL A 58 -2.93 20.15 8.24
N PRO A 59 -1.84 19.61 8.79
CA PRO A 59 -1.11 18.42 8.35
C PRO A 59 -1.61 17.10 8.97
N CYS A 60 -2.81 17.05 9.58
CA CYS A 60 -3.30 15.83 10.24
C CYS A 60 -3.58 14.68 9.25
N TYR A 61 -3.98 14.97 8.00
CA TYR A 61 -4.33 13.97 6.99
C TYR A 61 -3.19 13.68 5.98
N GLN A 62 -2.07 13.14 6.47
CA GLN A 62 -0.92 12.75 5.63
C GLN A 62 -0.17 11.54 6.23
N LEU A 63 0.78 10.95 5.48
CA LEU A 63 1.68 9.93 6.02
C LEU A 63 2.63 10.59 7.02
N TRP A 64 2.65 10.07 8.25
CA TRP A 64 3.57 10.50 9.30
C TRP A 64 4.91 9.75 9.22
N LEU A 65 5.52 9.80 8.04
CA LEU A 65 6.89 9.36 7.78
C LEU A 65 7.74 10.60 7.52
N GLU A 66 8.93 10.68 8.11
CA GLU A 66 9.78 11.86 8.00
C GLU A 66 10.10 12.19 6.54
N GLU A 67 10.34 11.15 5.75
CA GLU A 67 10.66 11.21 4.32
C GLU A 67 9.51 11.77 3.47
N THR A 68 8.26 11.52 3.85
CA THR A 68 7.07 11.93 3.08
C THR A 68 6.46 13.25 3.59
N CYS A 69 6.89 13.73 4.74
CA CYS A 69 6.48 15.05 5.26
C CYS A 69 7.41 16.16 4.76
N LYS A 70 8.68 15.86 4.48
CA LYS A 70 9.70 16.85 4.14
C LYS A 70 9.64 17.31 2.69
N GLY A 71 8.98 18.44 2.46
CA GLY A 71 9.01 19.13 1.16
C GLY A 71 7.70 19.08 0.38
N TRP A 72 6.66 18.46 0.94
CA TRP A 72 5.30 18.61 0.46
C TRP A 72 4.56 19.69 1.25
N ILE A 73 3.88 20.58 0.53
CA ILE A 73 3.00 21.60 1.12
C ILE A 73 1.67 21.50 0.39
N PHE A 74 0.60 21.22 1.15
CA PHE A 74 -0.75 21.27 0.62
C PHE A 74 -1.16 22.71 0.34
N SER A 75 -1.79 22.92 -0.80
CA SER A 75 -2.25 24.22 -1.30
C SER A 75 -3.48 24.76 -0.56
N GLU A 76 -4.24 23.89 0.10
CA GLU A 76 -5.44 24.24 0.86
C GLU A 76 -5.56 23.45 2.18
N ARG A 77 -6.36 23.97 3.12
CA ARG A 77 -6.55 23.36 4.47
C ARG A 77 -7.18 21.96 4.41
N PHE A 78 -8.04 21.72 3.43
CA PHE A 78 -8.76 20.47 3.22
C PHE A 78 -8.56 20.01 1.77
N PRO A 79 -7.44 19.39 1.39
CA PRO A 79 -7.12 19.03 0.01
C PRO A 79 -8.15 18.10 -0.65
N GLY A 80 -8.36 18.32 -1.95
CA GLY A 80 -9.22 17.49 -2.79
C GLY A 80 -8.54 16.20 -3.25
N TYR A 81 -9.30 15.27 -3.84
CA TYR A 81 -8.77 13.97 -4.26
C TYR A 81 -7.56 14.07 -5.23
N LYS A 82 -7.53 15.07 -6.12
CA LYS A 82 -6.42 15.27 -7.08
C LYS A 82 -5.11 15.62 -6.37
N GLU A 83 -5.19 16.46 -5.36
CA GLU A 83 -4.01 16.86 -4.59
C GLU A 83 -3.50 15.70 -3.73
N LEU A 84 -4.41 14.87 -3.21
CA LEU A 84 -4.00 13.63 -2.53
C LEU A 84 -3.37 12.61 -3.48
N GLN A 85 -3.84 12.48 -4.73
CA GLN A 85 -3.16 11.65 -5.72
C GLN A 85 -1.73 12.11 -5.96
N ASN A 86 -1.53 13.42 -6.16
CA ASN A 86 -0.20 13.99 -6.31
C ASN A 86 0.65 13.79 -5.04
N TYR A 87 0.04 13.87 -3.86
CA TYR A 87 0.73 13.57 -2.60
C TYR A 87 1.20 12.12 -2.52
N PHE A 88 0.39 11.15 -2.94
CA PHE A 88 0.81 9.74 -2.99
C PHE A 88 1.93 9.49 -4.00
N GLU A 89 1.88 10.13 -5.17
CA GLU A 89 2.97 10.08 -6.15
C GLU A 89 4.26 10.68 -5.58
N TYR A 90 4.16 11.84 -4.92
CA TYR A 90 5.28 12.46 -4.24
C TYR A 90 5.82 11.55 -3.12
N ALA A 91 4.96 11.04 -2.25
CA ALA A 91 5.36 10.15 -1.16
C ALA A 91 6.12 8.94 -1.72
N ASP A 92 5.59 8.28 -2.74
CA ASP A 92 6.26 7.16 -3.39
C ASP A 92 7.58 7.56 -4.05
N SER A 93 7.73 8.77 -4.58
CA SER A 93 9.03 9.25 -5.07
C SER A 93 10.10 9.39 -3.96
N GLN A 94 9.68 9.56 -2.70
CA GLN A 94 10.60 9.65 -1.56
C GLN A 94 10.93 8.25 -1.04
N ILE A 95 9.91 7.42 -0.82
CA ILE A 95 10.07 6.13 -0.15
C ILE A 95 10.15 4.93 -1.11
N HIS A 96 9.85 5.08 -2.39
CA HIS A 96 9.97 4.06 -3.43
C HIS A 96 9.32 2.73 -3.04
N VAL A 97 8.06 2.74 -2.59
CA VAL A 97 7.34 1.52 -2.16
C VAL A 97 6.64 0.84 -3.32
N SER A 98 6.25 1.56 -4.38
CA SER A 98 5.54 1.00 -5.54
C SER A 98 6.30 -0.14 -6.23
N LYS A 99 7.64 -0.12 -6.20
CA LYS A 99 8.49 -1.19 -6.74
C LYS A 99 8.26 -2.55 -6.06
N ASP A 100 7.77 -2.52 -4.82
CA ASP A 100 7.50 -3.70 -3.99
C ASP A 100 6.01 -4.08 -4.03
N TYR A 101 5.21 -3.44 -4.89
CA TYR A 101 3.79 -3.78 -5.11
C TYR A 101 3.58 -4.55 -6.42
N THR A 102 2.61 -5.45 -6.42
CA THR A 102 1.92 -5.88 -7.65
C THR A 102 0.55 -5.22 -7.69
N PHE A 103 0.36 -4.39 -8.71
CA PHE A 103 -0.90 -3.71 -9.00
C PHE A 103 -1.87 -4.61 -9.75
N GLU A 104 -3.11 -4.14 -9.90
CA GLU A 104 -4.20 -4.87 -10.56
C GLU A 104 -4.37 -6.29 -10.00
N SER A 105 -4.11 -6.45 -8.70
CA SER A 105 -4.03 -7.74 -8.00
C SER A 105 -5.07 -7.78 -6.90
N ASN A 106 -6.21 -8.39 -7.21
CA ASN A 106 -7.31 -8.52 -6.26
C ASN A 106 -7.22 -9.85 -5.49
N VAL A 107 -6.96 -9.79 -4.19
CA VAL A 107 -6.95 -10.97 -3.31
C VAL A 107 -8.39 -11.42 -3.07
N SER A 108 -8.72 -12.67 -3.43
CA SER A 108 -10.07 -13.24 -3.20
C SER A 108 -10.13 -14.20 -2.03
N LYS A 109 -9.00 -14.82 -1.67
CA LYS A 109 -8.95 -15.81 -0.61
C LYS A 109 -7.59 -15.79 0.06
N ALA A 110 -7.60 -15.93 1.38
CA ALA A 110 -6.44 -16.24 2.19
C ALA A 110 -6.72 -17.54 2.96
N HIS A 111 -5.70 -18.34 3.17
CA HIS A 111 -5.75 -19.55 3.98
C HIS A 111 -4.46 -19.69 4.76
N TRP A 112 -4.57 -19.96 6.05
CA TRP A 112 -3.43 -20.26 6.90
C TRP A 112 -3.15 -21.76 6.85
N ASP A 113 -1.93 -22.12 6.46
CA ASP A 113 -1.42 -23.48 6.52
C ASP A 113 -0.84 -23.72 7.94
N GLN A 114 -1.52 -24.58 8.70
CA GLN A 114 -1.09 -24.91 10.06
C GLN A 114 0.15 -25.79 10.10
N GLU A 115 0.37 -26.63 9.06
CA GLU A 115 1.50 -27.56 9.03
C GLU A 115 2.80 -26.83 8.72
N ASN A 116 2.74 -25.89 7.78
CA ASN A 116 3.89 -25.11 7.33
C ASN A 116 3.99 -23.74 8.03
N THR A 117 3.11 -23.46 9.00
CA THR A 117 3.02 -22.18 9.74
C THR A 117 3.09 -20.94 8.84
N CYS A 118 2.42 -21.00 7.68
CA CYS A 118 2.53 -19.99 6.65
C CYS A 118 1.18 -19.54 6.09
N GLY A 119 1.14 -18.35 5.50
CA GLY A 119 -0.04 -17.78 4.85
C GLY A 119 -0.06 -18.04 3.35
N MET A 120 -1.11 -18.69 2.83
CA MET A 120 -1.33 -18.85 1.39
C MET A 120 -2.42 -17.91 0.88
N PHE A 121 -2.13 -17.17 -0.20
CA PHE A 121 -3.04 -16.19 -0.79
C PHE A 121 -3.38 -16.54 -2.24
N LYS A 122 -4.65 -16.37 -2.63
CA LYS A 122 -5.13 -16.56 -3.99
C LYS A 122 -5.64 -15.26 -4.58
N LEU A 123 -5.08 -14.89 -5.73
CA LEU A 123 -5.48 -13.74 -6.52
C LEU A 123 -6.63 -14.13 -7.48
N LEU A 124 -7.50 -13.17 -7.80
CA LEU A 124 -8.48 -13.32 -8.87
C LEU A 124 -7.78 -13.24 -10.22
N GLY A 125 -7.91 -14.31 -11.03
CA GLY A 125 -7.41 -14.33 -12.41
C GLY A 125 -5.90 -14.54 -12.58
N LYS A 126 -5.10 -14.64 -11.51
CA LYS A 126 -3.65 -14.92 -11.54
C LYS A 126 -3.24 -15.92 -10.43
N GLU A 127 -2.05 -16.51 -10.60
CA GLU A 127 -1.49 -17.58 -9.74
C GLU A 127 -1.38 -17.21 -8.24
N LYS A 128 -1.26 -18.24 -7.39
CA LYS A 128 -1.13 -18.12 -5.94
C LYS A 128 0.17 -17.41 -5.57
N VAL A 129 0.10 -16.49 -4.62
CA VAL A 129 1.27 -15.99 -3.89
C VAL A 129 1.25 -16.67 -2.52
N ILE A 130 2.34 -17.37 -2.19
CA ILE A 130 2.48 -18.09 -0.92
C ILE A 130 3.50 -17.32 -0.10
N THR A 131 3.20 -17.03 1.16
CA THR A 131 4.13 -16.32 2.03
C THR A 131 4.35 -17.07 3.32
N ASP A 132 5.61 -17.11 3.72
CA ASP A 132 6.05 -17.74 4.95
C ASP A 132 6.06 -16.68 6.04
N VAL A 133 5.26 -16.85 7.08
CA VAL A 133 5.26 -15.96 8.24
C VAL A 133 5.85 -16.77 9.37
N ASN A 134 7.19 -16.83 9.42
CA ASN A 134 7.87 -17.48 10.54
C ASN A 134 7.58 -16.70 11.83
N THR A 135 6.84 -17.31 12.75
CA THR A 135 6.65 -16.84 14.13
C THR A 135 7.79 -17.27 15.03
#